data_AF-A0A2U3LWD7-F1
#
_entry.id   AF-A0A2U3LWD7-F1
#
_cell.length_a   1.000
_cell.length_b   1.000
_cell.length_c   1.000
_cell.angle_alpha   90.00
_cell.angle_beta   90.00
_cell.angle_gamma   90.00
#
_symmetry.space_group_name_H-M   'P 1'
#
loop_
_entity.id
_entity.type
_entity.pdbx_description
1 polymer ?
#
loop_
_entity_poly.entity_id
_entity_poly.type
_entity_poly.pdbx_seq_one_letter_code
_entity_poly.pdbx_strand_id
1 'polypeptide(L)'
;MLMEAALWIPVMTLLIVGMIQVGKITYLYYSLKKAVYTAARYLSVQQGVNFCDLADDPNVAAAFQLAVTGTADGSGAPLIGNFTIDMLQATAECVDAVSGVPGPCDTSACPTATARPDYILVNMATGFQVQPRIPFITLLPIQLRPSVMVPFGGTT
;
A
#
# COMPACT_ATOMS: atom_id res chain seq x y z
N MET A 1 17.93 -29.69 38.21
CA MET A 1 16.89 -28.67 37.90
C MET A 1 17.45 -27.43 37.19
N LEU A 2 18.49 -26.75 37.70
CA LEU A 2 19.01 -25.53 37.05
C LEU A 2 19.50 -25.72 35.60
N MET A 3 20.17 -26.83 35.28
CA MET A 3 20.66 -27.10 33.91
C MET A 3 19.54 -27.39 32.91
N GLU A 4 18.49 -28.08 33.35
CA GLU A 4 17.32 -28.37 32.51
C GLU A 4 16.55 -27.09 32.21
N ALA A 5 16.33 -26.24 33.23
CA ALA A 5 15.73 -24.92 33.02
C ALA A 5 16.56 -24.06 32.06
N ALA A 6 17.90 -24.08 32.18
CA ALA A 6 18.78 -23.34 31.28
C ALA A 6 18.68 -23.79 29.81
N LEU A 7 18.41 -25.07 29.56
CA LEU A 7 18.23 -25.60 28.20
C LEU A 7 16.90 -25.15 27.57
N TRP A 8 15.86 -24.96 28.39
CA TRP A 8 14.54 -24.55 27.92
C TRP A 8 14.39 -23.04 27.67
N ILE A 9 15.17 -22.20 28.35
CA ILE A 9 15.15 -20.75 28.17
C ILE A 9 15.29 -20.32 26.69
N PRO A 10 16.29 -20.76 25.92
CA PRO A 10 16.45 -20.32 24.53
C PRO A 10 15.27 -20.73 23.64
N VAL A 11 14.67 -21.90 23.88
CA VAL A 11 13.49 -22.39 23.14
C VAL A 11 12.29 -21.50 23.42
N MET A 12 12.03 -21.20 24.70
CA MET A 12 10.92 -20.31 25.09
C MET A 12 11.11 -18.89 24.56
N THR A 13 12.34 -18.34 24.62
CA THR A 13 12.64 -17.02 24.05
C THR A 13 12.40 -16.99 22.54
N LEU A 14 12.82 -18.03 21.82
CA LEU A 14 12.60 -18.11 20.38
C LEU A 14 11.11 -18.11 20.03
N LEU A 15 10.29 -18.88 20.74
CA LEU A 15 8.85 -18.94 20.52
C LEU A 15 8.16 -17.60 20.81
N ILE A 16 8.50 -16.96 21.94
CA ILE A 16 7.92 -15.68 22.33
C ILE A 16 8.29 -14.59 21.31
N VAL A 17 9.57 -14.47 20.96
CA VAL A 17 10.01 -13.45 20.00
C VAL A 17 9.46 -13.73 18.60
N GLY A 18 9.34 -15.00 18.21
CA GLY A 18 8.71 -15.41 16.97
C GLY A 18 7.28 -14.89 16.85
N MET A 19 6.44 -15.10 17.89
CA MET A 19 5.07 -14.59 17.91
C MET A 19 5.01 -13.06 17.87
N ILE A 20 5.89 -12.37 18.61
CA ILE A 20 5.96 -10.90 18.61
C ILE A 20 6.28 -10.37 17.20
N GLN A 21 7.24 -10.98 16.50
CA GLN A 21 7.60 -10.54 15.15
C GLN A 21 6.47 -10.75 14.16
N VAL A 22 5.76 -11.89 14.22
CA VAL A 22 4.58 -12.15 13.37
C VAL A 22 3.49 -11.10 13.63
N GLY A 23 3.21 -10.79 14.90
CA GLY A 23 2.26 -9.74 15.27
C GLY A 23 2.65 -8.37 14.71
N LYS A 24 3.93 -7.99 14.84
CA LYS A 24 4.45 -6.72 14.32
C LYS A 24 4.34 -6.62 12.80
N ILE A 25 4.70 -7.67 12.06
CA ILE A 25 4.61 -7.71 10.59
C ILE A 25 3.14 -7.60 10.15
N THR A 26 2.24 -8.32 10.82
CA THR A 26 0.81 -8.29 10.53
C THR A 26 0.24 -6.89 10.76
N TYR A 27 0.53 -6.27 11.91
CA TYR A 27 0.12 -4.90 12.22
C TYR A 27 0.62 -3.90 11.17
N LEU A 28 1.88 -4.04 10.75
CA LEU A 28 2.47 -3.20 9.73
C LEU A 28 1.79 -3.38 8.37
N TYR A 29 1.49 -4.61 7.95
CA TYR A 29 0.75 -4.88 6.72
C TYR A 29 -0.63 -4.22 6.73
N TYR A 30 -1.39 -4.34 7.83
CA TYR A 30 -2.69 -3.69 7.95
C TYR A 30 -2.59 -2.16 7.98
N SER A 31 -1.55 -1.62 8.60
CA SER A 31 -1.30 -0.17 8.63
C SER A 31 -1.00 0.36 7.22
N LEU A 32 -0.14 -0.33 6.46
CA LEU A 32 0.13 -0.01 5.05
C LEU A 32 -1.14 -0.14 4.19
N LYS A 33 -1.92 -1.21 4.38
CA LYS A 33 -3.18 -1.40 3.66
C LYS A 33 -4.17 -0.25 3.94
N LYS A 34 -4.24 0.24 5.18
CA LYS A 34 -5.06 1.39 5.53
C LYS A 34 -4.56 2.68 4.87
N ALA A 35 -3.25 2.90 4.83
CA ALA A 35 -2.66 4.05 4.13
C ALA A 35 -2.99 4.03 2.62
N VAL A 36 -2.79 2.89 1.96
CA VAL A 36 -3.14 2.68 0.54
C VAL A 36 -4.64 2.90 0.31
N TYR A 37 -5.49 2.39 1.21
CA TYR A 37 -6.94 2.61 1.14
C TYR A 37 -7.30 4.10 1.26
N THR A 38 -6.65 4.85 2.16
CA THR A 38 -6.86 6.30 2.27
C THR A 38 -6.49 7.02 0.98
N ALA A 39 -5.36 6.66 0.35
CA ALA A 39 -4.95 7.22 -0.94
C ALA A 39 -6.00 6.95 -2.03
N ALA A 40 -6.41 5.68 -2.16
CA ALA A 40 -7.40 5.25 -3.14
C ALA A 40 -8.74 5.96 -2.92
N ARG A 41 -9.17 6.05 -1.65
CA ARG A 41 -10.43 6.71 -1.28
C ARG A 41 -10.38 8.21 -1.56
N TYR A 42 -9.26 8.88 -1.34
CA TYR A 42 -9.09 10.29 -1.69
C TYR A 42 -9.27 10.49 -3.20
N LEU A 43 -8.56 9.69 -4.01
CA LEU A 43 -8.69 9.73 -5.47
C LEU A 43 -10.10 9.39 -5.96
N SER A 44 -10.81 8.49 -5.28
CA SER A 44 -12.14 8.04 -5.70
C SER A 44 -13.20 9.13 -5.72
N VAL A 45 -13.01 10.24 -4.99
CA VAL A 45 -13.96 11.36 -4.91
C VAL A 45 -13.40 12.66 -5.47
N GLN A 46 -12.11 12.67 -5.80
CA GLN A 46 -11.48 13.84 -6.37
C GLN A 46 -12.06 14.12 -7.76
N GLN A 47 -12.15 15.40 -8.09
CA GLN A 47 -12.62 15.94 -9.35
C GLN A 47 -11.43 16.41 -10.17
N GLY A 48 -11.50 16.31 -11.50
CA GLY A 48 -10.44 16.83 -12.38
C GLY A 48 -9.11 16.07 -12.29
N VAL A 49 -9.14 14.78 -11.95
CA VAL A 49 -7.96 13.91 -12.04
C VAL A 49 -7.71 13.54 -13.50
N ASN A 50 -6.48 13.74 -13.95
CA ASN A 50 -6.04 13.34 -15.28
C ASN A 50 -5.75 11.84 -15.34
N PHE A 51 -6.76 11.04 -15.69
CA PHE A 51 -6.60 9.58 -15.84
C PHE A 51 -5.74 9.16 -17.04
N CYS A 52 -5.41 10.09 -17.93
CA CYS A 52 -4.50 9.83 -19.04
C CYS A 52 -3.03 9.83 -18.60
N ASP A 53 -2.73 10.57 -17.53
CA ASP A 53 -1.39 10.71 -16.97
C ASP A 53 -1.47 10.81 -15.45
N LEU A 54 -1.61 9.66 -14.80
CA LEU A 54 -1.66 9.58 -13.34
C LEU A 54 -0.30 9.82 -12.67
N ALA A 55 0.81 9.74 -13.42
CA ALA A 55 2.14 9.87 -12.84
C ALA A 55 2.46 11.31 -12.47
N ASP A 56 2.06 12.25 -13.34
CA ASP A 56 2.32 13.68 -13.18
C ASP A 56 1.12 14.49 -12.62
N ASP A 57 0.02 13.82 -12.25
CA ASP A 57 -1.18 14.49 -11.74
C ASP A 57 -1.01 14.99 -10.29
N PRO A 58 -1.28 16.28 -10.01
CA PRO A 58 -1.10 16.85 -8.68
C PRO A 58 -2.06 16.28 -7.63
N ASN A 59 -3.24 15.79 -8.01
CA ASN A 59 -4.16 15.12 -7.09
C ASN A 59 -3.65 13.72 -6.71
N VAL A 60 -2.99 13.02 -7.63
CA VAL A 60 -2.33 11.73 -7.35
C VAL A 60 -1.16 11.94 -6.39
N ALA A 61 -0.34 12.98 -6.63
CA ALA A 61 0.71 13.37 -5.70
C ALA A 61 0.14 13.68 -4.30
N ALA A 62 -0.94 14.49 -4.21
CA ALA A 62 -1.60 14.82 -2.95
C ALA A 62 -2.18 13.58 -2.24
N ALA A 63 -2.75 12.63 -2.99
CA ALA A 63 -3.26 11.38 -2.45
C ALA A 63 -2.16 10.52 -1.82
N PHE A 64 -1.00 10.43 -2.47
CA PHE A 64 0.15 9.69 -1.95
C PHE A 64 0.78 10.39 -0.74
N GLN A 65 0.87 11.72 -0.76
CA GLN A 65 1.32 12.48 0.40
C GLN A 65 0.37 12.28 1.60
N LEU A 66 -0.94 12.30 1.37
CA LEU A 66 -1.94 12.02 2.39
C LEU A 66 -1.77 10.61 2.97
N ALA A 67 -1.48 9.62 2.13
CA ALA A 67 -1.25 8.25 2.58
C ALA A 67 0.02 8.09 3.43
N VAL A 68 1.10 8.79 3.07
CA VAL A 68 2.40 8.69 3.73
C VAL A 68 2.47 9.54 5.00
N THR A 69 1.98 10.78 4.96
CA THR A 69 2.19 11.80 6.00
C THR A 69 0.91 12.14 6.78
N GLY A 70 -0.26 11.76 6.27
CA GLY A 70 -1.55 12.17 6.84
C GLY A 70 -1.99 13.58 6.44
N THR A 71 -1.21 14.31 5.62
CA THR A 71 -1.60 15.61 5.04
C THR A 71 -1.41 15.60 3.52
N ALA A 72 -2.30 16.27 2.79
CA ALA A 72 -2.20 16.35 1.32
C ALA A 72 -0.98 17.15 0.85
N ASP A 73 -0.51 18.09 1.67
CA ASP A 73 0.64 18.96 1.37
C ASP A 73 1.99 18.32 1.73
N GLY A 74 2.00 17.10 2.30
CA GLY A 74 3.24 16.42 2.71
C GLY A 74 3.97 17.05 3.90
N SER A 75 3.33 18.00 4.60
CA SER A 75 3.91 18.72 5.75
C SER A 75 4.01 17.86 7.02
N GLY A 76 3.32 16.72 7.07
CA GLY A 76 3.35 15.81 8.20
C GLY A 76 4.60 14.92 8.24
N ALA A 77 4.95 14.42 9.42
CA ALA A 77 5.95 13.36 9.52
C ALA A 77 5.40 12.04 8.92
N PRO A 78 6.26 11.19 8.32
CA PRO A 78 5.81 9.89 7.81
C PRO A 78 5.16 9.05 8.91
N LEU A 79 3.94 8.57 8.64
CA LEU A 79 3.17 7.72 9.55
C LEU A 79 3.86 6.38 9.82
N ILE A 80 4.66 5.92 8.85
CA ILE A 80 5.44 4.68 8.91
C ILE A 80 6.87 5.03 8.48
N GLY A 81 7.85 4.64 9.29
CA GLY A 81 9.26 4.88 8.96
C GLY A 81 9.66 4.19 7.65
N ASN A 82 10.39 4.90 6.80
CA ASN A 82 10.83 4.47 5.46
C ASN A 82 9.70 4.20 4.46
N PHE A 83 8.46 4.58 4.74
CA PHE A 83 7.39 4.56 3.75
C PHE A 83 7.44 5.85 2.93
N THR A 84 7.58 5.74 1.62
CA THR A 84 7.70 6.89 0.69
C THR A 84 6.68 6.80 -0.44
N ILE A 85 6.43 7.93 -1.09
CA ILE A 85 5.48 8.04 -2.21
C ILE A 85 5.89 7.17 -3.41
N ASP A 86 7.19 6.98 -3.65
CA ASP A 86 7.72 6.16 -4.76
C ASP A 86 7.37 4.68 -4.63
N MET A 87 6.92 4.26 -3.44
CA MET A 87 6.46 2.90 -3.21
C MET A 87 5.03 2.66 -3.67
N LEU A 88 4.26 3.73 -3.93
CA LEU A 88 2.87 3.69 -4.32
C LEU A 88 2.72 3.86 -5.84
N GLN A 89 1.72 3.18 -6.38
CA GLN A 89 1.30 3.36 -7.76
C GLN A 89 -0.23 3.33 -7.81
N ALA A 90 -0.80 4.26 -8.57
CA ALA A 90 -2.23 4.32 -8.85
C ALA A 90 -2.47 3.88 -10.29
N THR A 91 -3.60 3.22 -10.52
CA THR A 91 -4.04 2.78 -11.84
C THR A 91 -5.55 2.97 -11.93
N ALA A 92 -5.99 3.53 -13.05
CA ALA A 92 -7.39 3.68 -13.39
C ALA A 92 -7.86 2.38 -14.05
N GLU A 93 -8.87 1.73 -13.46
CA GLU A 93 -9.38 0.44 -13.91
C GLU A 93 -10.83 0.60 -14.42
N CYS A 94 -11.09 0.01 -15.57
CA CYS A 94 -12.38 -0.02 -16.25
C CYS A 94 -12.85 -1.47 -16.34
N VAL A 95 -14.17 -1.68 -16.22
CA VAL A 95 -14.73 -3.02 -16.40
C VAL A 95 -14.77 -3.33 -17.90
N ASP A 96 -14.04 -4.35 -18.31
CA ASP A 96 -14.11 -4.83 -19.69
C ASP A 96 -15.49 -5.44 -19.98
N ALA A 97 -16.14 -4.96 -21.04
CA ALA A 97 -17.52 -5.35 -21.37
C ALA A 97 -17.66 -6.81 -21.82
N VAL A 98 -16.56 -7.48 -22.17
CA VAL A 98 -16.54 -8.86 -22.68
C VAL A 98 -16.28 -9.86 -21.56
N SER A 99 -15.31 -9.57 -20.69
CA SER A 99 -14.86 -10.44 -19.60
C SER A 99 -15.53 -10.12 -18.26
N GLY A 100 -16.05 -8.90 -18.09
CA GLY A 100 -16.60 -8.41 -16.82
C GLY A 100 -15.55 -8.25 -15.71
N VAL A 101 -14.26 -8.35 -16.04
CA VAL A 101 -13.15 -8.23 -15.10
C VAL A 101 -12.60 -6.80 -15.16
N PRO A 102 -12.32 -6.16 -14.01
CA PRO A 102 -11.62 -4.90 -13.98
C PRO A 102 -10.20 -5.05 -14.55
N GLY A 103 -9.86 -4.19 -15.50
CA GLY A 103 -8.53 -4.08 -16.07
C GLY A 103 -8.15 -2.62 -16.30
N PRO A 104 -6.88 -2.31 -16.63
CA PRO A 104 -6.45 -0.95 -16.87
C PRO A 104 -7.31 -0.30 -17.96
N CYS A 105 -7.79 0.91 -17.71
CA CYS A 105 -8.59 1.64 -18.68
C CYS A 105 -7.80 1.89 -19.97
N ASP A 106 -8.49 1.81 -21.10
CA ASP A 106 -7.92 2.19 -22.39
C ASP A 106 -7.70 3.71 -22.46
N THR A 107 -6.44 4.14 -22.47
CA THR A 107 -6.04 5.54 -22.58
C THR A 107 -5.67 5.95 -24.01
N SER A 108 -5.94 5.10 -25.03
CA SER A 108 -5.61 5.38 -26.44
C SER A 108 -6.23 6.68 -26.98
N ALA A 109 -7.37 7.11 -26.43
CA ALA A 109 -8.09 8.31 -26.84
C ALA A 109 -7.68 9.58 -26.09
N CYS A 110 -6.67 9.51 -25.21
CA CYS A 110 -6.17 10.63 -24.44
C CYS A 110 -5.38 11.62 -25.32
N PRO A 111 -5.56 12.95 -25.15
CA PRO A 111 -6.40 13.67 -24.18
C PRO A 111 -7.80 14.03 -24.70
N THR A 112 -8.19 13.54 -25.88
CA THR A 112 -9.45 13.96 -26.55
C THR A 112 -10.72 13.39 -25.90
N ALA A 113 -10.59 12.30 -25.13
CA ALA A 113 -11.64 11.76 -24.29
C ALA A 113 -11.03 11.29 -22.95
N THR A 114 -11.44 11.91 -21.85
CA THR A 114 -11.10 11.43 -20.50
C THR A 114 -12.03 10.26 -20.18
N ALA A 115 -11.54 9.03 -20.30
CA ALA A 115 -12.30 7.86 -19.88
C ALA A 115 -12.50 7.94 -18.36
N ARG A 116 -13.76 8.04 -17.92
CA ARG A 116 -14.12 7.92 -16.51
C ARG A 116 -13.85 6.47 -16.07
N PRO A 117 -12.94 6.22 -15.10
CA PRO A 117 -12.74 4.87 -14.61
C PRO A 117 -13.93 4.39 -13.79
N ASP A 118 -14.12 3.07 -13.73
CA ASP A 118 -15.08 2.44 -12.83
C ASP A 118 -14.47 2.26 -11.44
N TYR A 119 -13.15 2.02 -11.39
CA TYR A 119 -12.42 1.76 -10.17
C TYR A 119 -11.03 2.41 -10.19
N ILE A 120 -10.52 2.70 -9.00
CA ILE A 120 -9.13 3.12 -8.80
C ILE A 120 -8.43 2.03 -8.00
N LEU A 121 -7.37 1.49 -8.59
CA LEU A 121 -6.45 0.57 -7.93
C LEU A 121 -5.26 1.38 -7.42
N VAL A 122 -4.98 1.31 -6.12
CA VAL A 122 -3.71 1.76 -5.56
C VAL A 122 -2.99 0.54 -5.01
N ASN A 123 -1.74 0.37 -5.40
CA ASN A 123 -0.91 -0.74 -4.96
C ASN A 123 0.47 -0.23 -4.51
N MET A 124 1.22 -1.12 -3.85
CA MET A 124 2.62 -0.89 -3.58
C MET A 124 3.50 -1.62 -4.60
N ALA A 125 3.91 -0.92 -5.65
CA ALA A 125 4.65 -1.50 -6.78
C ALA A 125 6.04 -2.01 -6.36
N THR A 126 6.82 -1.17 -5.67
CA THR A 126 8.15 -1.54 -5.19
C THR A 126 8.08 -2.41 -3.94
N GLY A 127 7.06 -2.20 -3.09
CA GLY A 127 6.79 -2.97 -1.88
C GLY A 127 7.62 -2.57 -0.66
N PHE A 128 7.07 -2.73 0.53
CA PHE A 128 7.69 -2.33 1.79
C PHE A 128 8.55 -3.45 2.38
N GLN A 129 9.84 -3.21 2.60
CA GLN A 129 10.75 -4.22 3.14
C GLN A 129 10.69 -4.29 4.67
N VAL A 130 10.47 -5.50 5.19
CA VAL A 130 10.48 -5.78 6.62
C VAL A 130 11.46 -6.90 6.90
N GLN A 131 12.43 -6.64 7.79
CA GLN A 131 13.37 -7.66 8.23
C GLN A 131 12.94 -8.20 9.61
N PRO A 132 12.46 -9.46 9.71
CA PRO A 132 12.20 -10.08 10.99
C PRO A 132 13.51 -10.25 11.76
N ARG A 133 13.52 -9.87 13.05
CA ARG A 133 14.68 -10.05 13.93
C ARG A 133 14.35 -11.09 14.98
N ILE A 134 14.61 -12.35 14.67
CA ILE A 134 14.42 -13.47 15.61
C ILE A 134 15.81 -13.86 16.14
N PRO A 135 16.00 -13.97 17.47
CA PRO A 135 17.25 -14.45 18.03
C PRO A 135 17.64 -15.81 17.43
N PHE A 136 18.93 -15.98 17.15
CA PHE A 136 19.52 -17.23 16.64
C PHE A 136 19.09 -17.65 15.22
N ILE A 137 18.24 -16.86 14.53
CA ILE A 137 17.81 -17.13 13.16
C ILE A 137 17.94 -15.85 12.32
N THR A 138 18.69 -15.93 11.23
CA THR A 138 18.72 -14.87 10.22
C THR A 138 17.67 -15.17 9.15
N LEU A 139 16.75 -14.23 8.94
CA LEU A 139 15.72 -14.31 7.91
C LEU A 139 15.98 -13.25 6.84
N LEU A 140 15.67 -13.61 5.59
CA LEU A 140 15.66 -12.65 4.49
C LEU A 140 14.54 -11.62 4.70
N PRO A 141 14.73 -10.37 4.23
CA PRO A 141 13.67 -9.38 4.24
C PRO A 141 12.43 -9.86 3.48
N ILE A 142 11.27 -9.65 4.08
CA ILE A 142 9.96 -9.93 3.48
C ILE A 142 9.43 -8.63 2.89
N GLN A 143 8.93 -8.69 1.66
CA GLN A 143 8.36 -7.53 0.99
C GLN A 143 6.83 -7.54 1.08
N LEU A 144 6.27 -6.52 1.73
CA LEU A 144 4.83 -6.34 1.86
C LEU A 144 4.31 -5.52 0.68
N ARG A 145 3.33 -6.06 -0.04
CA ARG A 145 2.70 -5.40 -1.20
C ARG A 145 1.18 -5.37 -1.05
N PRO A 146 0.63 -4.55 -0.15
CA PRO A 146 -0.80 -4.35 -0.09
C PRO A 146 -1.29 -3.65 -1.38
N SER A 147 -2.46 -4.07 -1.83
CA SER A 147 -3.22 -3.42 -2.90
C SER A 147 -4.66 -3.22 -2.43
N VAL A 148 -5.27 -2.15 -2.92
CA VAL A 148 -6.65 -1.79 -2.63
C VAL A 148 -7.28 -1.25 -3.89
N MET A 149 -8.47 -1.74 -4.17
CA MET A 149 -9.29 -1.29 -5.27
C MET A 149 -10.57 -0.67 -4.69
N VAL A 150 -10.92 0.53 -5.15
CA VAL A 150 -12.11 1.26 -4.71
C VAL A 150 -12.94 1.72 -5.91
N PRO A 151 -14.28 1.72 -5.82
CA PRO A 151 -15.12 2.24 -6.90
C PRO A 151 -14.93 3.76 -7.04
N PHE A 152 -14.90 4.24 -8.28
CA PHE A 152 -14.79 5.65 -8.58
C PHE A 152 -16.17 6.33 -8.47
N GLY A 153 -16.28 7.25 -7.51
CA GLY A 153 -17.50 8.03 -7.26
C GLY A 153 -17.40 9.48 -7.70
N GLY A 154 -16.23 9.93 -8.16
CA GLY A 154 -16.01 11.28 -8.66
C GLY A 154 -16.75 11.54 -9.97
N THR A 155 -16.95 12.83 -10.25
CA THR A 155 -17.33 13.31 -11.58
C THR A 155 -16.06 13.73 -12.31
N THR A 156 -16.01 13.51 -13.61
CA THR A 156 -14.88 13.91 -14.48
C THR A 156 -14.97 15.38 -14.81
#